data_AF-A0A6P0VMN1-F1
#
_entry.id   AF-A0A6P0VMN1-F1
#
_cell.length_a   1.000
_cell.length_b   1.000
_cell.length_c   1.000
_cell.angle_alpha   90.00
_cell.angle_beta   90.00
_cell.angle_gamma   90.00
#
_symmetry.space_group_name_H-M   'P 1'
#
loop_
_entity.id
_entity.type
_entity.pdbx_description
1 polymer ?
#
loop_
_entity_poly.entity_id
_entity_poly.type
_entity_poly.pdbx_seq_one_letter_code
_entity_poly.pdbx_strand_id
1 'polypeptide(L)'
;MKQFAKILIIAVFSLVLFASSAAADVSAVLTKTQGGVSPLVGTWENELGSTMTINSVTDGEVRGNYTTAVSSSGCAQGEFPLVGRASTPSLGFVVSWKNDKADCQSVTAWSGKLQGFGDKAKIVTTWLLTVQTSPSNNWQSTWVNKDIFHKK
;
A
#
# COMPACT_ATOMS: atom_id res chain seq x y z
N MET A 1 52.34 13.20 51.45
CA MET A 1 51.85 12.33 50.37
C MET A 1 50.34 12.51 50.24
N LYS A 2 49.94 13.06 49.08
CA LYS A 2 48.67 12.88 48.34
C LYS A 2 47.35 13.35 49.00
N GLN A 3 47.04 14.61 48.69
CA GLN A 3 45.71 15.21 48.68
C GLN A 3 44.90 14.57 47.52
N PHE A 4 43.77 13.94 47.82
CA PHE A 4 42.90 13.36 46.78
C PHE A 4 41.99 14.45 46.20
N ALA A 5 42.29 14.89 44.98
CA ALA A 5 41.42 15.74 44.19
C ALA A 5 40.16 14.96 43.79
N LYS A 6 38.99 15.49 44.14
CA LYS A 6 37.69 15.01 43.64
C LYS A 6 37.58 15.44 42.17
N ILE A 7 37.65 14.46 41.27
CA ILE A 7 37.38 14.65 39.84
C ILE A 7 35.86 14.91 39.70
N LEU A 8 35.53 16.14 39.30
CA LEU A 8 34.17 16.52 38.92
C LEU A 8 33.96 16.05 37.48
N ILE A 9 33.20 14.97 37.29
CA ILE A 9 32.78 14.50 35.97
C ILE A 9 31.69 15.46 35.47
N ILE A 10 32.03 16.32 34.52
CA ILE A 10 31.05 17.12 33.78
C ILE A 10 30.36 16.18 32.79
N ALA A 11 29.17 15.69 33.15
CA ALA A 11 28.31 14.99 32.21
C ALA A 11 27.74 16.01 31.22
N VAL A 12 28.32 16.07 30.02
CA VAL A 12 27.76 16.83 28.89
C VAL A 12 26.51 16.07 28.43
N PHE A 13 25.34 16.49 28.89
CA PHE A 13 24.07 16.05 28.32
C PHE A 13 23.93 16.69 26.94
N SER A 14 24.30 15.96 25.89
CA SER A 14 23.94 16.32 24.53
C SER A 14 22.42 16.30 24.41
N LEU A 15 21.81 17.49 24.40
CA LEU A 15 20.41 17.67 24.07
C LEU A 15 20.23 17.31 22.59
N VAL A 16 19.87 16.05 22.31
CA VAL A 16 19.42 15.64 20.99
C VAL A 16 18.04 16.28 20.79
N LEU A 17 18.02 17.42 20.11
CA LEU A 17 16.81 17.98 19.53
C LEU A 17 16.34 17.01 18.45
N PHE A 18 15.46 16.08 18.80
CA PHE A 18 14.64 15.41 17.79
C PHE A 18 13.73 16.48 17.20
N ALA A 19 14.13 17.02 16.05
CA ALA A 19 13.20 17.72 15.17
C ALA A 19 12.08 16.73 14.86
N SER A 20 10.91 16.89 15.48
CA SER A 20 9.73 16.10 15.14
C SER A 20 9.33 16.53 13.73
N SER A 21 9.82 15.77 12.75
CA SER A 21 9.35 15.91 11.39
C SER A 21 7.85 15.66 11.37
N ALA A 22 7.14 16.33 10.47
CA ALA A 22 5.69 16.42 10.32
C ALA A 22 4.93 15.10 10.08
N ALA A 23 5.46 13.97 10.55
CA ALA A 23 4.81 12.67 10.61
C ALA A 23 3.79 12.55 11.76
N ALA A 24 3.79 13.48 12.72
CA ALA A 24 2.93 13.41 13.90
C ALA A 24 1.42 13.66 13.62
N ASP A 25 1.03 14.24 12.48
CA ASP A 25 -0.38 14.62 12.25
C ASP A 25 -1.14 13.78 11.22
N VAL A 26 -0.47 12.95 10.42
CA VAL A 26 -1.18 12.12 9.42
C VAL A 26 -1.83 10.91 10.10
N SER A 27 -1.15 10.28 11.06
CA SER A 27 -1.69 9.12 11.79
C SER A 27 -2.90 9.47 12.67
N ALA A 28 -2.93 10.67 13.27
CA ALA A 28 -4.03 11.12 14.12
C ALA A 28 -5.31 11.48 13.32
N VAL A 29 -5.15 11.84 12.04
CA VAL A 29 -6.29 12.12 11.15
C VAL A 29 -6.86 10.84 10.54
N LEU A 30 -6.01 9.82 10.28
CA LEU A 30 -6.44 8.52 9.77
C LEU A 30 -7.17 7.66 10.82
N THR A 31 -6.96 7.92 12.10
CA THR A 31 -7.68 7.26 13.21
C THR A 31 -9.02 7.88 13.54
N LYS A 32 -9.40 9.02 12.91
CA LYS A 32 -10.77 9.53 12.99
C LYS A 32 -11.64 8.78 12.00
N THR A 33 -11.94 7.53 12.33
CA THR A 33 -12.95 6.71 11.69
C THR A 33 -14.27 7.46 11.74
N GLN A 34 -14.67 8.10 10.65
CA GLN A 34 -16.00 8.67 10.51
C GLN A 34 -16.97 7.47 10.47
N GLY A 35 -17.57 7.13 11.61
CA GLY A 35 -18.61 6.09 11.70
C GLY A 35 -18.14 4.63 11.77
N GLY A 36 -16.90 4.33 12.17
CA GLY A 36 -16.43 2.94 12.34
C GLY A 36 -16.01 2.21 11.05
N VAL A 37 -16.18 2.84 9.88
CA VAL A 37 -15.77 2.30 8.57
C VAL A 37 -14.35 2.71 8.21
N SER A 38 -13.54 1.77 7.74
CA SER A 38 -12.16 2.04 7.31
C SER A 38 -12.11 3.09 6.17
N PRO A 39 -11.16 4.05 6.21
CA PRO A 39 -11.02 5.06 5.15
C PRO A 39 -10.65 4.47 3.78
N LEU A 40 -10.19 3.21 3.76
CA LEU A 40 -9.89 2.45 2.55
C LEU A 40 -11.14 2.01 1.78
N VAL A 41 -12.30 1.89 2.45
CA VAL A 41 -13.55 1.46 1.79
C VAL A 41 -14.00 2.52 0.78
N GLY A 42 -14.42 2.04 -0.39
CA GLY A 42 -14.84 2.85 -1.53
C GLY A 42 -14.13 2.47 -2.83
N THR A 43 -14.41 3.24 -3.88
CA THR A 43 -13.81 3.08 -5.20
C THR A 43 -12.62 4.01 -5.36
N TRP A 44 -11.57 3.45 -5.96
CA TRP A 44 -10.30 4.10 -6.21
C TRP A 44 -9.92 3.91 -7.68
N GLU A 45 -9.32 4.92 -8.30
CA GLU A 45 -8.90 4.90 -9.70
C GLU A 45 -7.42 5.26 -9.80
N ASN A 46 -6.63 4.48 -10.54
CA ASN A 46 -5.21 4.78 -10.76
C ASN A 46 -5.00 5.71 -11.98
N GLU A 47 -3.77 6.16 -12.16
CA GLU A 47 -3.36 7.06 -13.25
C GLU A 47 -3.56 6.48 -14.66
N LEU A 48 -3.78 5.18 -14.77
CA LEU A 48 -4.03 4.48 -16.03
C LEU A 48 -5.54 4.24 -16.27
N GLY A 49 -6.41 4.69 -15.37
CA GLY A 49 -7.86 4.51 -15.44
C GLY A 49 -8.36 3.14 -14.93
N SER A 50 -7.49 2.32 -14.34
CA SER A 50 -7.91 1.09 -13.68
C SER A 50 -8.60 1.40 -12.36
N THR A 51 -9.62 0.63 -12.00
CA THR A 51 -10.41 0.86 -10.79
C THR A 51 -10.29 -0.30 -9.81
N MET A 52 -10.25 0.05 -8.53
CA MET A 52 -10.29 -0.86 -7.39
C MET A 52 -11.45 -0.45 -6.51
N THR A 53 -12.39 -1.35 -6.25
CA THR A 53 -13.46 -1.12 -5.27
C THR A 53 -13.21 -1.98 -4.05
N ILE A 54 -12.88 -1.35 -2.92
CA ILE A 54 -12.74 -2.02 -1.62
C ILE A 54 -14.12 -2.02 -0.95
N ASN A 55 -14.70 -3.21 -0.85
CA ASN A 55 -16.04 -3.43 -0.31
C ASN A 55 -16.03 -3.48 1.22
N SER A 56 -14.99 -4.07 1.81
CA SER A 56 -14.88 -4.21 3.26
C SER A 56 -13.44 -4.23 3.74
N VAL A 57 -13.24 -3.71 4.95
CA VAL A 57 -12.03 -3.93 5.76
C VAL A 57 -12.47 -4.38 7.15
N THR A 58 -12.27 -5.65 7.48
CA THR A 58 -12.72 -6.26 8.74
C THR A 58 -11.58 -7.05 9.35
N ASP A 59 -11.18 -6.74 10.60
CA ASP A 59 -9.98 -7.31 11.24
C ASP A 59 -8.71 -7.19 10.38
N GLY A 60 -8.69 -6.10 9.61
CA GLY A 60 -7.71 -5.75 8.60
C GLY A 60 -7.79 -6.59 7.31
N GLU A 61 -8.66 -7.57 7.19
CA GLU A 61 -8.87 -8.28 5.93
C GLU A 61 -9.52 -7.34 4.91
N VAL A 62 -8.91 -7.19 3.74
CA VAL A 62 -9.40 -6.35 2.65
C VAL A 62 -10.06 -7.26 1.62
N ARG A 63 -11.31 -6.95 1.25
CA ARG A 63 -12.01 -7.60 0.14
C ARG A 63 -12.56 -6.57 -0.82
N GLY A 64 -12.49 -6.88 -2.10
CA GLY A 64 -12.90 -5.97 -3.16
C GLY A 64 -12.90 -6.63 -4.52
N ASN A 65 -13.03 -5.78 -5.54
CA ASN A 65 -12.84 -6.15 -6.94
C ASN A 65 -11.88 -5.15 -7.61
N TYR A 66 -11.24 -5.59 -8.67
CA TYR A 66 -10.33 -4.82 -9.50
C TYR A 66 -10.74 -4.94 -10.97
N THR A 67 -10.79 -3.80 -11.66
CA THR A 67 -11.06 -3.72 -13.10
C THR A 67 -9.89 -2.98 -13.73
N THR A 68 -9.15 -3.67 -14.59
CA THR A 68 -8.01 -3.07 -15.28
C THR A 68 -8.46 -2.32 -16.53
N ALA A 69 -7.88 -1.13 -16.75
CA ALA A 69 -7.98 -0.41 -18.01
C ALA A 69 -6.88 -0.83 -19.00
N VAL A 70 -5.85 -1.54 -18.53
CA VAL A 70 -4.69 -1.95 -19.32
C VAL A 70 -4.53 -3.47 -19.32
N SER A 71 -4.29 -4.04 -20.50
CA SER A 71 -3.90 -5.43 -20.65
C SER A 71 -3.01 -5.55 -21.88
N SER A 72 -1.72 -5.86 -21.68
CA SER A 72 -0.75 -5.97 -22.77
C SER A 72 -1.13 -7.04 -23.79
N SER A 73 -1.78 -8.12 -23.34
CA SER A 73 -2.30 -9.20 -24.19
C SER A 73 -3.77 -9.05 -24.56
N GLY A 74 -4.48 -8.04 -24.03
CA GLY A 74 -5.94 -7.93 -24.13
C GLY A 74 -6.73 -9.02 -23.38
N CYS A 75 -6.03 -9.90 -22.65
CA CYS A 75 -6.63 -11.04 -21.96
C CYS A 75 -7.50 -10.63 -20.77
N ALA A 76 -7.08 -9.62 -20.00
CA ALA A 76 -7.75 -9.28 -18.76
C ALA A 76 -9.06 -8.53 -19.05
N GLN A 77 -10.19 -9.23 -18.93
CA GLN A 77 -11.52 -8.73 -19.25
C GLN A 77 -12.47 -8.88 -18.06
N GLY A 78 -13.25 -7.82 -17.78
CA GLY A 78 -14.20 -7.80 -16.68
C GLY A 78 -13.58 -7.45 -15.33
N GLU A 79 -14.29 -7.81 -14.25
CA GLU A 79 -13.86 -7.58 -12.88
C GLU A 79 -13.15 -8.81 -12.32
N PHE A 80 -12.12 -8.60 -11.50
CA PHE A 80 -11.36 -9.64 -10.84
C PHE A 80 -11.46 -9.49 -9.33
N PRO A 81 -11.63 -10.59 -8.57
CA PRO A 81 -11.61 -10.53 -7.11
C PRO A 81 -10.28 -9.98 -6.60
N LEU A 82 -10.36 -9.12 -5.59
CA LEU A 82 -9.24 -8.55 -4.87
C LEU A 82 -9.33 -8.95 -3.40
N VAL A 83 -8.23 -9.46 -2.86
CA VAL A 83 -8.09 -9.80 -1.45
C VAL A 83 -6.78 -9.26 -0.89
N GLY A 84 -6.74 -8.93 0.40
CA GLY A 84 -5.56 -8.33 1.00
C GLY A 84 -5.61 -8.17 2.50
N ARG A 85 -4.63 -7.43 3.02
CA ARG A 85 -4.54 -7.04 4.43
C ARG A 85 -4.24 -5.55 4.54
N ALA A 86 -4.79 -4.94 5.58
CA ALA A 86 -4.52 -3.57 5.97
C ALA A 86 -4.18 -3.49 7.46
N SER A 87 -3.20 -2.64 7.76
CA SER A 87 -2.92 -2.07 9.06
C SER A 87 -2.70 -0.58 8.80
N THR A 88 -3.81 0.13 8.59
CA THR A 88 -3.84 1.53 8.13
C THR A 88 -2.80 2.39 8.86
N PRO A 89 -1.98 3.19 8.14
CA PRO A 89 -2.10 3.54 6.72
C PRO A 89 -1.63 2.47 5.73
N SER A 90 -0.97 1.41 6.18
CA SER A 90 -0.39 0.40 5.29
C SER A 90 -1.44 -0.58 4.80
N LEU A 91 -1.34 -0.97 3.53
CA LEU A 91 -2.13 -2.04 2.94
C LEU A 91 -1.34 -2.81 1.88
N GLY A 92 -1.74 -4.04 1.65
CA GLY A 92 -1.35 -4.81 0.48
C GLY A 92 -2.51 -5.68 0.02
N PHE A 93 -2.58 -5.90 -1.29
CA PHE A 93 -3.63 -6.71 -1.90
C PHE A 93 -3.11 -7.44 -3.13
N VAL A 94 -3.82 -8.50 -3.52
CA VAL A 94 -3.48 -9.34 -4.66
C VAL A 94 -4.70 -9.53 -5.56
N VAL A 95 -4.43 -9.65 -6.86
CA VAL A 95 -5.41 -9.98 -7.88
C VAL A 95 -4.83 -11.11 -8.72
N SER A 96 -5.54 -12.23 -8.78
CA SER A 96 -5.30 -13.25 -9.81
C SER A 96 -6.09 -12.85 -11.05
N TRP A 97 -5.43 -12.81 -12.20
CA TRP A 97 -6.06 -12.43 -13.47
C TRP A 97 -6.84 -13.59 -14.08
N LYS A 98 -7.78 -14.12 -13.30
CA LYS A 98 -8.68 -15.20 -13.66
C LYS A 98 -10.09 -14.91 -13.15
N ASN A 99 -11.07 -15.02 -14.04
CA ASN A 99 -12.49 -14.94 -13.73
C ASN A 99 -13.27 -15.84 -14.70
N ASP A 100 -14.57 -15.62 -14.84
CA ASP A 100 -15.46 -16.33 -15.75
C ASP A 100 -15.18 -16.03 -17.25
N LYS A 101 -14.51 -14.91 -17.55
CA LYS A 101 -14.27 -14.41 -18.92
C LYS A 101 -12.81 -14.54 -19.37
N ALA A 102 -11.87 -14.67 -18.43
CA ALA A 102 -10.45 -14.61 -18.69
C ALA A 102 -9.66 -15.55 -17.78
N ASP A 103 -8.58 -16.13 -18.30
CA ASP A 103 -7.52 -16.79 -17.53
C ASP A 103 -6.16 -16.38 -18.12
N CYS A 104 -5.58 -15.33 -17.54
CA CYS A 104 -4.35 -14.73 -18.03
C CYS A 104 -3.09 -15.32 -17.39
N GLN A 105 -3.23 -16.42 -16.64
CA GLN A 105 -2.12 -17.16 -16.02
C GLN A 105 -1.10 -16.24 -15.33
N SER A 106 -1.60 -15.26 -14.60
CA SER A 106 -0.78 -14.24 -13.96
C SER A 106 -1.43 -13.72 -12.68
N VAL A 107 -0.60 -13.13 -11.82
CA VAL A 107 -1.01 -12.54 -10.54
C VAL A 107 -0.27 -11.22 -10.35
N THR A 108 -0.97 -10.21 -9.86
CA THR A 108 -0.34 -8.97 -9.41
C THR A 108 -0.56 -8.77 -7.92
N ALA A 109 0.50 -8.39 -7.22
CA ALA A 109 0.47 -8.02 -5.82
C ALA A 109 0.88 -6.56 -5.68
N TRP A 110 0.07 -5.75 -4.99
CA TRP A 110 0.36 -4.37 -4.64
C TRP A 110 0.67 -4.26 -3.15
N SER A 111 1.63 -3.41 -2.79
CA SER A 111 1.95 -3.05 -1.41
C SER A 111 2.18 -1.55 -1.32
N GLY A 112 1.60 -0.91 -0.32
CA GLY A 112 1.61 0.55 -0.25
C GLY A 112 1.00 1.13 1.01
N LYS A 113 0.69 2.43 0.92
CA LYS A 113 0.08 3.17 2.03
C LYS A 113 -0.90 4.23 1.55
N LEU A 114 -1.97 4.41 2.33
CA LEU A 114 -2.87 5.54 2.25
C LEU A 114 -2.15 6.82 2.72
N GLN A 115 -2.34 7.91 1.99
CA GLN A 115 -1.82 9.23 2.27
C GLN A 115 -2.91 10.28 2.08
N GLY A 116 -2.89 11.34 2.90
CA GLY A 116 -3.90 12.39 2.83
C GLY A 116 -5.26 11.98 3.41
N PHE A 117 -6.28 12.80 3.18
CA PHE A 117 -7.63 12.64 3.71
C PHE A 117 -8.66 13.29 2.77
N GLY A 118 -9.92 12.85 2.88
CA GLY A 118 -11.03 13.33 2.03
C GLY A 118 -10.67 13.25 0.54
N ASP A 119 -10.93 14.33 -0.19
CA ASP A 119 -10.69 14.43 -1.64
C ASP A 119 -9.20 14.44 -2.01
N LYS A 120 -8.30 14.61 -1.04
CA LYS A 120 -6.84 14.54 -1.23
C LYS A 120 -6.28 13.16 -0.89
N ALA A 121 -7.12 12.21 -0.50
CA ALA A 121 -6.70 10.86 -0.18
C ALA A 121 -6.17 10.14 -1.43
N LYS A 122 -5.02 9.48 -1.28
CA LYS A 122 -4.43 8.65 -2.31
C LYS A 122 -3.77 7.41 -1.72
N ILE A 123 -3.80 6.31 -2.44
CA ILE A 123 -3.10 5.08 -2.11
C ILE A 123 -1.91 4.96 -3.04
N VAL A 124 -0.70 5.06 -2.48
CA VAL A 124 0.55 4.96 -3.26
C VAL A 124 1.11 3.56 -3.08
N THR A 125 1.29 2.82 -4.17
CA THR A 125 1.66 1.41 -4.16
C THR A 125 2.81 1.10 -5.12
N THR A 126 3.64 0.14 -4.74
CA THR A 126 4.49 -0.60 -5.68
C THR A 126 3.83 -1.95 -5.94
N TRP A 127 3.89 -2.43 -7.18
CA TRP A 127 3.36 -3.74 -7.54
C TRP A 127 4.40 -4.66 -8.15
N LEU A 128 4.14 -5.96 -8.00
CA LEU A 128 4.82 -7.04 -8.69
C LEU A 128 3.78 -7.82 -9.50
N LEU A 129 3.94 -7.88 -10.81
CA LEU A 129 3.15 -8.73 -11.71
C LEU A 129 4.02 -9.93 -12.08
N THR A 130 3.59 -11.13 -11.72
CA THR A 130 4.21 -12.38 -12.17
C THR A 130 3.34 -13.01 -13.24
N VAL A 131 3.93 -13.21 -14.41
CA VAL A 131 3.29 -13.87 -15.57
C VAL A 131 3.87 -15.26 -15.77
N GLN A 132 3.03 -16.19 -16.24
CA GLN A 132 3.50 -17.52 -16.64
C GLN A 132 4.48 -17.41 -17.82
N THR A 133 5.64 -18.05 -17.67
CA THR A 133 6.68 -18.14 -18.70
C THR A 133 7.15 -19.59 -18.88
N SER A 134 7.89 -19.86 -19.96
CA SER A 134 8.68 -21.09 -20.05
C SER A 134 9.82 -21.07 -19.02
N PRO A 135 10.31 -22.24 -18.56
CA PRO A 135 11.41 -22.31 -17.58
C PRO A 135 12.67 -21.52 -17.99
N SER A 136 13.02 -21.55 -19.29
CA SER A 136 14.15 -20.80 -19.84
C SER A 136 14.00 -19.27 -19.75
N ASN A 137 12.76 -18.78 -19.57
CA ASN A 137 12.39 -17.38 -19.54
C ASN A 137 11.92 -16.92 -18.14
N ASN A 138 12.04 -17.76 -17.11
CA ASN A 138 11.60 -17.38 -15.75
C ASN A 138 12.29 -16.12 -15.22
N TRP A 139 13.48 -15.80 -15.71
CA TRP A 139 14.23 -14.60 -15.34
C TRP A 139 13.49 -13.28 -15.65
N GLN A 140 12.56 -13.28 -16.61
CA GLN A 140 11.74 -12.12 -17.00
C GLN A 140 10.26 -12.24 -16.60
N SER A 141 9.92 -13.23 -15.77
CA SER A 141 8.54 -13.52 -15.38
C SER A 141 7.91 -12.48 -14.47
N THR A 142 8.71 -11.65 -13.78
CA THR A 142 8.21 -10.69 -12.79
C THR A 142 8.53 -9.26 -13.21
N TRP A 143 7.50 -8.44 -13.31
CA TRP A 143 7.59 -7.02 -13.62
C TRP A 143 7.29 -6.20 -12.36
N VAL A 144 7.92 -5.05 -12.23
CA VAL A 144 7.76 -4.14 -11.09
C VAL A 144 7.43 -2.74 -11.59
N ASN A 145 6.43 -2.11 -10.98
CA ASN A 145 6.16 -0.69 -11.19
C ASN A 145 5.37 -0.13 -9.99
N LYS A 146 4.79 1.06 -10.17
CA LYS A 146 4.01 1.79 -9.18
C LYS A 146 2.66 2.19 -9.77
N ASP A 147 1.62 2.13 -8.94
CA ASP A 147 0.33 2.76 -9.21
C ASP A 147 -0.02 3.74 -8.09
N ILE A 148 -0.66 4.85 -8.44
CA ILE A 148 -1.20 5.84 -7.50
C ILE A 148 -2.71 5.90 -7.69
N PHE A 149 -3.44 5.38 -6.70
CA PHE A 149 -4.90 5.42 -6.73
C PHE A 149 -5.45 6.65 -6.02
N HIS A 150 -6.41 7.30 -6.65
CA HIS A 150 -7.17 8.43 -6.12
C HIS A 150 -8.60 7.99 -5.82
N LYS A 151 -9.25 8.60 -4.82
CA LYS A 151 -10.63 8.30 -4.50
C LYS A 151 -11.55 8.81 -5.63
N LYS A 152 -12.51 7.98 -6.05
CA LYS A 152 -13.50 8.32 -7.08
C LYS A 152 -14.79 8.84 -6.48
#